data_AF-A0A6A9TCC3-F1
#
_entry.id   AF-A0A6A9TCC3-F1
#
_cell.length_a   1.000
_cell.length_b   1.000
_cell.length_c   1.000
_cell.angle_alpha   90.00
_cell.angle_beta   90.00
_cell.angle_gamma   90.00
#
_symmetry.space_group_name_H-M   'P 1'
#
loop_
_entity.id
_entity.type
_entity.pdbx_description
1 polymer ?
#
loop_
_entity_poly.entity_id
_entity_poly.type
_entity_poly.pdbx_seq_one_letter_code
_entity_poly.pdbx_strand_id
1 'polypeptide(L)'
;MGRAPHDRGRRDAGIATFQNPGSNVSSHYVVGFDGTITKMVDPKDVAYTNGNGPYNDTSINIEMAGRAGQTDFPSAQISAVADLTRWLCDTYSIPKRHPEYDIAPCSAYGGAGGLIGHEQIPAPDNCNRVTGGKVDPGPTWPWDRFVSLVTDGESTTDQGELLERGERVVTSQVTTVRSDPAVRDRNVVFTQPEGVTGSAVGGPVTADGFSWYEIEYDNSKTGWSPRTKLSVAGAFDIEQRVSPVVDTTVYRRPDRSSVEEGIARMDDAGYVRDGPKLVDGVLFWRVAFNSGLMGWVSETNLSPAPLDAAGGEPPAFDIGQTVQSTVDLNVRQKPDIDSSDIGTASDGETGTVTDGIVSADGYTWWKVAWADAPTGWSVQRYLDDGRGDRPGGTVRQPQSITVDTPIDVRVDISGAELDDAIAGLKPSSPLVGLGDVWVDVQNERDVDAIYQAAHACLESAYGTSAIAQEKNNLYGFDARDVCPAECADSFSSFEDSIRQVMSYVDREYLSSDGRYYVEPT
;
A
#
# COMPACT_ATOMS: atom_id res chain seq x y z
N MET A 1 7.14 43.42 6.24
CA MET A 1 7.64 43.65 7.63
C MET A 1 6.46 43.94 8.53
N GLY A 2 6.29 43.16 9.61
CA GLY A 2 5.42 43.51 10.76
C GLY A 2 4.10 42.75 10.94
N ARG A 3 4.13 41.44 11.26
CA ARG A 3 3.00 40.75 11.95
C ARG A 3 3.39 39.74 13.06
N ALA A 4 4.68 39.46 13.25
CA ALA A 4 5.19 38.46 14.20
C ALA A 4 4.89 38.63 15.72
N PRO A 5 4.54 39.81 16.29
CA PRO A 5 4.29 39.90 17.74
C PRO A 5 2.92 39.37 18.17
N HIS A 6 1.88 39.50 17.33
CA HIS A 6 0.52 39.08 17.69
C HIS A 6 0.29 37.57 17.51
N ASP A 7 1.04 36.93 16.62
CA ASP A 7 0.88 35.52 16.26
C ASP A 7 1.35 34.57 17.36
N ARG A 8 2.51 34.84 17.95
CA ARG A 8 3.02 34.10 19.13
C ARG A 8 2.14 34.32 20.36
N GLY A 9 1.70 35.56 20.59
CA GLY A 9 0.96 35.92 21.80
C GLY A 9 -0.36 35.14 21.99
N ARG A 10 -1.07 34.79 20.91
CA ARG A 10 -2.34 34.04 21.02
C ARG A 10 -2.13 32.54 21.24
N ARG A 11 -1.19 31.93 20.52
CA ARG A 11 -0.82 30.53 20.73
C ARG A 11 -0.27 30.34 22.15
N ASP A 12 0.64 31.21 22.57
CA ASP A 12 1.27 31.14 23.89
C ASP A 12 0.25 31.40 25.02
N ALA A 13 -0.77 32.23 24.79
CA ALA A 13 -1.89 32.40 25.72
C ALA A 13 -2.76 31.13 25.85
N GLY A 14 -3.02 30.42 24.74
CA GLY A 14 -3.69 29.11 24.77
C GLY A 14 -2.87 28.09 25.56
N ILE A 15 -1.57 27.98 25.27
CA ILE A 15 -0.64 27.10 25.99
C ILE A 15 -0.62 27.43 27.50
N ALA A 16 -0.50 28.71 27.87
CA ALA A 16 -0.50 29.13 29.26
C ALA A 16 -1.82 28.80 29.99
N THR A 17 -2.95 28.86 29.29
CA THR A 17 -4.26 28.47 29.84
C THR A 17 -4.30 26.97 30.13
N PHE A 18 -3.82 26.13 29.21
CA PHE A 18 -3.80 24.68 29.38
C PHE A 18 -2.73 24.19 30.36
N GLN A 19 -1.67 24.97 30.59
CA GLN A 19 -0.67 24.69 31.64
C GLN A 19 -1.12 25.13 33.04
N ASN A 20 -2.16 25.95 33.15
CA ASN A 20 -2.69 26.39 34.44
C ASN A 20 -3.72 25.36 34.96
N PRO A 21 -3.41 24.57 36.00
CA PRO A 21 -4.35 23.57 36.53
C PRO A 21 -5.65 24.18 37.07
N GLY A 22 -5.67 25.48 37.41
CA GLY A 22 -6.89 26.18 37.84
C GLY A 22 -7.87 26.48 36.70
N SER A 23 -7.49 26.29 35.43
CA SER A 23 -8.37 26.52 34.27
C SER A 23 -9.39 25.41 34.05
N ASN A 24 -9.10 24.19 34.54
CA ASN A 24 -9.91 22.98 34.37
C ASN A 24 -10.25 22.67 32.89
N VAL A 25 -9.38 23.07 31.96
CA VAL A 25 -9.51 22.78 30.53
C VAL A 25 -8.18 22.33 29.95
N SER A 26 -8.22 21.47 28.95
CA SER A 26 -7.04 21.02 28.20
C SER A 26 -7.41 20.72 26.74
N SER A 27 -6.40 20.53 25.90
CA SER A 27 -6.51 20.09 24.50
C SER A 27 -5.28 19.24 24.16
N HIS A 28 -5.32 18.42 23.11
CA HIS A 28 -4.16 17.60 22.73
C HIS A 28 -3.12 18.43 21.99
N TYR A 29 -3.57 19.32 21.11
CA TYR A 29 -2.68 20.12 20.28
C TYR A 29 -3.13 21.59 20.22
N VAL A 30 -2.16 22.48 20.06
CA VAL A 30 -2.37 23.89 19.75
C VAL A 30 -1.58 24.26 18.48
N VAL A 31 -2.23 24.89 17.50
CA VAL A 31 -1.60 25.29 16.23
C VAL A 31 -1.59 26.81 16.06
N GLY A 32 -0.40 27.38 15.88
CA GLY A 32 -0.17 28.81 15.68
C GLY A 32 -0.50 29.31 14.27
N PHE A 33 -0.61 30.62 14.09
CA PHE A 33 -0.79 31.25 12.77
C PHE A 33 0.35 30.99 11.79
N ASP A 34 1.54 30.73 12.33
CA ASP A 34 2.75 30.40 11.59
C ASP A 34 2.86 28.90 11.25
N GLY A 35 1.85 28.10 11.61
CA GLY A 35 1.86 26.65 11.41
C GLY A 35 2.59 25.87 12.50
N THR A 36 3.11 26.53 13.55
CA THR A 36 3.77 25.78 14.64
C THR A 36 2.76 24.97 15.43
N ILE A 37 3.00 23.66 15.53
CA ILE A 37 2.19 22.71 16.32
C ILE A 37 2.83 22.50 17.69
N THR A 38 2.04 22.59 18.75
CA THR A 38 2.46 22.28 20.13
C THR A 38 1.57 21.18 20.70
N LYS A 39 2.15 20.03 21.04
CA LYS A 39 1.47 18.95 21.76
C LYS A 39 1.39 19.30 23.25
N MET A 40 0.22 19.11 23.85
CA MET A 40 -0.09 19.45 25.24
C MET A 40 -0.45 18.20 26.05
N VAL A 41 -1.44 17.43 25.59
CA VAL A 41 -1.86 16.14 26.18
C VAL A 41 -1.53 15.02 25.19
N ASP A 42 -1.14 13.84 25.68
CA ASP A 42 -0.95 12.69 24.81
C ASP A 42 -2.30 12.24 24.22
N PRO A 43 -2.43 11.96 22.91
CA PRO A 43 -3.71 11.50 22.37
C PRO A 43 -4.24 10.17 22.95
N LYS A 44 -3.41 9.44 23.71
CA LYS A 44 -3.85 8.28 24.49
C LYS A 44 -4.55 8.64 25.81
N ASP A 45 -4.38 9.87 26.28
CA ASP A 45 -5.01 10.43 27.47
C ASP A 45 -6.21 11.30 27.10
N VAL A 46 -7.11 11.55 28.04
CA VAL A 46 -8.32 12.36 27.80
C VAL A 46 -8.03 13.85 28.02
N ALA A 47 -8.25 14.67 26.99
CA ALA A 47 -8.29 16.13 27.12
C ALA A 47 -9.70 16.66 27.41
N TYR A 48 -9.81 17.63 28.32
CA TYR A 48 -11.06 18.22 28.79
C TYR A 48 -11.37 19.48 27.97
N THR A 49 -11.78 19.30 26.72
CA THR A 49 -11.98 20.39 25.74
C THR A 49 -13.46 20.70 25.47
N ASN A 50 -14.27 19.65 25.34
CA ASN A 50 -15.55 19.71 24.65
C ASN A 50 -16.72 20.17 25.51
N GLY A 51 -16.58 20.16 26.84
CA GLY A 51 -17.71 20.37 27.76
C GLY A 51 -18.75 19.23 27.73
N ASN A 52 -18.41 18.11 27.07
CA ASN A 52 -19.20 16.89 27.00
C ASN A 52 -18.24 15.70 27.22
N GLY A 53 -18.46 14.93 28.29
CA GLY A 53 -17.56 13.86 28.74
C GLY A 53 -17.32 12.76 27.68
N PRO A 54 -18.38 12.09 27.19
CA PRO A 54 -18.23 11.11 26.11
C PRO A 54 -17.47 11.63 24.88
N TYR A 55 -17.70 12.88 24.48
CA TYR A 55 -16.95 13.49 23.38
C TYR A 55 -15.49 13.80 23.75
N ASN A 56 -15.16 14.14 24.99
CA ASN A 56 -13.77 14.22 25.44
C ASN A 56 -13.08 12.85 25.35
N ASP A 57 -13.77 11.78 25.73
CA ASP A 57 -13.22 10.42 25.79
C ASP A 57 -12.98 9.80 24.41
N THR A 58 -13.66 10.27 23.37
CA THR A 58 -13.62 9.67 22.01
C THR A 58 -13.06 10.59 20.94
N SER A 59 -12.40 11.70 21.29
CA SER A 59 -11.88 12.66 20.31
C SER A 59 -10.45 13.12 20.60
N ILE A 60 -9.76 13.53 19.52
CA ILE A 60 -8.46 14.18 19.60
C ILE A 60 -8.64 15.67 19.27
N ASN A 61 -8.71 16.49 20.29
CA ASN A 61 -8.95 17.93 20.17
C ASN A 61 -7.71 18.72 19.71
N ILE A 62 -7.92 19.62 18.73
CA ILE A 62 -6.91 20.54 18.18
C ILE A 62 -7.44 21.97 18.32
N GLU A 63 -6.69 22.81 19.02
CA GLU A 63 -7.00 24.23 19.21
C GLU A 63 -6.19 25.09 18.25
N MET A 64 -6.83 26.03 17.58
CA MET A 64 -6.15 26.95 16.66
C MET A 64 -6.00 28.34 17.29
N ALA A 65 -4.81 28.92 17.17
CA ALA A 65 -4.61 30.33 17.49
C ALA A 65 -5.58 31.17 16.62
N GLY A 66 -6.52 31.87 17.25
CA GLY A 66 -7.61 32.51 16.51
C GLY A 66 -8.83 32.82 17.37
N ARG A 67 -9.97 33.03 16.71
CA ARG A 67 -11.30 33.17 17.30
C ARG A 67 -12.35 32.72 16.28
N ALA A 68 -13.50 32.22 16.71
CA ALA A 68 -14.54 31.71 15.82
C ALA A 68 -15.01 32.70 14.74
N GLY A 69 -15.09 34.00 15.06
CA GLY A 69 -15.46 35.04 14.08
C GLY A 69 -14.32 35.49 13.16
N GLN A 70 -13.33 34.65 12.89
CA GLN A 70 -12.17 35.00 12.07
C GLN A 70 -12.38 34.60 10.61
N THR A 71 -12.17 35.55 9.70
CA THR A 71 -12.41 35.37 8.26
C THR A 71 -11.15 35.22 7.43
N ASP A 72 -9.97 35.36 8.05
CA ASP A 72 -8.67 35.31 7.39
C ASP A 72 -7.79 34.32 8.15
N PHE A 73 -7.50 33.18 7.51
CA PHE A 73 -6.72 32.08 8.06
C PHE A 73 -5.44 31.94 7.22
N PRO A 74 -4.24 32.12 7.81
CA PRO A 74 -2.99 31.97 7.08
C PRO A 74 -2.85 30.57 6.48
N SER A 75 -2.37 30.46 5.23
CA SER A 75 -2.14 29.15 4.59
C SER A 75 -1.26 28.25 5.45
N ALA A 76 -0.20 28.78 6.07
CA ALA A 76 0.67 27.99 6.95
C ALA A 76 -0.07 27.35 8.14
N GLN A 77 -1.06 28.03 8.71
CA GLN A 77 -1.90 27.47 9.77
C GLN A 77 -2.84 26.40 9.23
N ILE A 78 -3.50 26.64 8.10
CA ILE A 78 -4.42 25.68 7.48
C ILE A 78 -3.67 24.41 7.09
N SER A 79 -2.53 24.53 6.41
CA SER A 79 -1.70 23.38 5.99
C SER A 79 -1.21 22.60 7.20
N ALA A 80 -0.68 23.27 8.24
CA ALA A 80 -0.23 22.59 9.45
C ALA A 80 -1.37 21.86 10.19
N VAL A 81 -2.55 22.46 10.27
CA VAL A 81 -3.73 21.80 10.87
C VAL A 81 -4.19 20.63 10.00
N ALA A 82 -4.18 20.76 8.67
CA ALA A 82 -4.52 19.68 7.76
C ALA A 82 -3.53 18.51 7.83
N ASP A 83 -2.23 18.79 7.91
CA ASP A 83 -1.20 17.77 8.02
C ASP A 83 -1.26 17.04 9.37
N LEU A 84 -1.42 17.78 10.46
CA LEU A 84 -1.64 17.20 11.78
C LEU A 84 -2.91 16.33 11.80
N THR A 85 -4.01 16.85 11.25
CA THR A 85 -5.29 16.13 11.21
C THR A 85 -5.19 14.88 10.35
N ARG A 86 -4.53 14.95 9.19
CA ARG A 86 -4.28 13.81 8.32
C ARG A 86 -3.49 12.74 9.05
N TRP A 87 -2.37 13.11 9.67
CA TRP A 87 -1.56 12.20 10.47
C TRP A 87 -2.37 11.55 11.60
N LEU A 88 -3.19 12.31 12.32
CA LEU A 88 -4.07 11.78 13.37
C LEU A 88 -5.14 10.84 12.80
N CYS A 89 -5.74 11.18 11.66
CA CYS A 89 -6.71 10.33 10.99
C CYS A 89 -6.10 9.01 10.56
N ASP A 90 -4.91 9.04 9.97
CA ASP A 90 -4.18 7.84 9.57
C ASP A 90 -3.74 7.02 10.77
N THR A 91 -3.23 7.67 11.83
CA THR A 91 -2.73 7.01 13.04
C THR A 91 -3.84 6.32 13.83
N TYR A 92 -5.02 6.94 13.93
CA TYR A 92 -6.11 6.50 14.78
C TYR A 92 -7.32 5.98 14.00
N SER A 93 -7.18 5.78 12.68
CA SER A 93 -8.27 5.34 11.78
C SER A 93 -9.52 6.21 11.87
N ILE A 94 -9.35 7.52 12.03
CA ILE A 94 -10.45 8.47 12.07
C ILE A 94 -10.85 8.79 10.62
N PRO A 95 -12.15 8.69 10.24
CA PRO A 95 -12.57 9.01 8.89
C PRO A 95 -12.22 10.44 8.46
N LYS A 96 -11.51 10.59 7.33
CA LYS A 96 -11.12 11.89 6.73
C LYS A 96 -12.29 12.57 6.01
N ARG A 97 -13.38 12.79 6.72
CA ARG A 97 -14.58 13.48 6.22
C ARG A 97 -15.08 14.49 7.25
N HIS A 98 -15.71 15.54 6.78
CA HIS A 98 -16.54 16.39 7.62
C HIS A 98 -18.00 15.93 7.51
N PRO A 99 -18.60 15.37 8.56
CA PRO A 99 -19.99 14.91 8.50
C PRO A 99 -20.98 16.08 8.42
N GLU A 100 -22.01 15.93 7.60
CA GLU A 100 -23.13 16.89 7.50
C GLU A 100 -24.09 16.71 8.69
N TYR A 101 -23.71 17.29 9.84
CA TYR A 101 -24.58 17.41 11.00
C TYR A 101 -24.70 18.88 11.42
N ASP A 102 -25.93 19.33 11.70
CA ASP A 102 -26.12 20.58 12.44
C ASP A 102 -25.61 20.41 13.88
N ILE A 103 -25.92 19.27 14.51
CA ILE A 103 -25.40 18.82 15.80
C ILE A 103 -25.13 17.33 15.70
N ALA A 104 -23.94 16.90 16.11
CA ALA A 104 -23.51 15.52 16.10
C ALA A 104 -24.39 14.63 17.03
N PRO A 105 -24.39 13.29 16.83
CA PRO A 105 -25.27 12.40 17.57
C PRO A 105 -25.15 12.49 19.09
N CYS A 106 -26.25 12.28 19.80
CA CYS A 106 -26.26 12.35 21.27
C CYS A 106 -25.27 11.38 21.94
N SER A 107 -25.04 10.22 21.31
CA SER A 107 -23.97 9.30 21.67
C SER A 107 -22.73 9.62 20.85
N ALA A 108 -21.60 9.83 21.53
CA ALA A 108 -20.29 10.04 20.88
C ALA A 108 -19.81 8.80 20.10
N TYR A 109 -20.38 7.62 20.39
CA TYR A 109 -20.14 6.37 19.65
C TYR A 109 -21.09 6.18 18.46
N GLY A 110 -21.98 7.14 18.20
CA GLY A 110 -22.94 7.08 17.10
C GLY A 110 -22.52 7.93 15.89
N GLY A 111 -23.10 7.61 14.73
CA GLY A 111 -22.91 8.35 13.50
C GLY A 111 -21.68 7.94 12.70
N ALA A 112 -21.34 8.73 11.70
CA ALA A 112 -20.25 8.41 10.79
C ALA A 112 -18.88 8.68 11.43
N GLY A 113 -18.77 9.54 12.44
CA GLY A 113 -17.46 10.01 12.94
C GLY A 113 -16.70 10.82 11.88
N GLY A 114 -15.52 11.31 12.26
CA GLY A 114 -14.67 12.14 11.41
C GLY A 114 -14.38 13.51 12.02
N LEU A 115 -14.22 14.51 11.16
CA LEU A 115 -13.80 15.85 11.52
C LEU A 115 -15.02 16.71 11.84
N ILE A 116 -15.16 17.18 13.07
CA ILE A 116 -16.27 18.05 13.49
C ILE A 116 -15.75 19.32 14.15
N GLY A 117 -16.52 20.40 14.05
CA GLY A 117 -16.30 21.63 14.81
C GLY A 117 -16.84 21.53 16.24
N HIS A 118 -16.36 22.38 17.14
CA HIS A 118 -16.95 22.49 18.48
C HIS A 118 -18.42 22.94 18.40
N GLU A 119 -18.76 23.69 17.36
CA GLU A 119 -20.13 24.07 17.01
C GLU A 119 -21.08 22.89 16.72
N GLN A 120 -20.55 21.68 16.50
CA GLN A 120 -21.38 20.49 16.27
C GLN A 120 -21.50 19.59 17.51
N ILE A 121 -20.80 19.86 18.61
CA ILE A 121 -20.82 18.96 19.78
C ILE A 121 -22.09 19.17 20.61
N PRO A 122 -22.89 18.13 20.89
CA PRO A 122 -24.13 18.26 21.67
C PRO A 122 -23.86 18.59 23.14
N ALA A 123 -24.77 19.33 23.76
CA ALA A 123 -24.77 19.56 25.20
C ALA A 123 -25.11 18.27 25.96
N PRO A 124 -24.42 17.97 27.08
CA PRO A 124 -24.58 16.70 27.79
C PRO A 124 -25.97 16.51 28.41
N ASP A 125 -26.70 17.60 28.66
CA ASP A 125 -28.05 17.61 29.23
C ASP A 125 -29.16 17.76 28.19
N ASN A 126 -28.82 18.13 26.95
CA ASN A 126 -29.78 18.32 25.86
C ASN A 126 -29.11 18.27 24.48
N CYS A 127 -29.17 17.10 23.84
CA CYS A 127 -28.53 16.87 22.55
C CYS A 127 -29.13 17.65 21.36
N ASN A 128 -30.20 18.44 21.57
CA ASN A 128 -30.72 19.36 20.56
C ASN A 128 -30.07 20.76 20.63
N ARG A 129 -29.01 20.93 21.42
CA ARG A 129 -28.25 22.17 21.55
C ARG A 129 -26.77 21.89 21.55
N VAL A 130 -25.98 22.85 21.07
CA VAL A 130 -24.52 22.79 21.14
C VAL A 130 -24.06 23.00 22.59
N THR A 131 -23.08 22.20 23.02
CA THR A 131 -22.42 22.33 24.31
C THR A 131 -21.96 23.77 24.57
N GLY A 132 -22.39 24.37 25.68
CA GLY A 132 -22.01 25.73 26.06
C GLY A 132 -22.30 26.84 25.04
N GLY A 133 -23.09 26.58 23.99
CA GLY A 133 -23.29 27.52 22.87
C GLY A 133 -22.02 27.82 22.07
N LYS A 134 -21.11 26.85 21.95
CA LYS A 134 -19.86 26.96 21.19
C LYS A 134 -20.15 27.17 19.70
N VAL A 135 -19.25 27.89 19.05
CA VAL A 135 -19.42 28.35 17.64
C VAL A 135 -18.13 28.24 16.84
N ASP A 136 -17.08 27.66 17.40
CA ASP A 136 -15.80 27.44 16.74
C ASP A 136 -15.80 26.12 15.94
N PRO A 137 -15.07 26.04 14.80
CA PRO A 137 -14.11 27.03 14.27
C PRO A 137 -14.76 28.27 13.64
N GLY A 138 -16.08 28.24 13.45
CA GLY A 138 -16.91 29.36 12.99
C GLY A 138 -17.21 29.34 11.50
N PRO A 139 -18.18 30.16 11.06
CA PRO A 139 -18.82 30.03 9.75
C PRO A 139 -17.92 30.35 8.56
N THR A 140 -16.71 30.88 8.81
CA THR A 140 -15.73 31.23 7.78
C THR A 140 -14.52 30.30 7.78
N TRP A 141 -14.52 29.25 8.61
CA TRP A 141 -13.54 28.18 8.49
C TRP A 141 -13.73 27.45 7.15
N PRO A 142 -12.66 27.30 6.34
CA PRO A 142 -12.80 26.76 4.99
C PRO A 142 -12.81 25.22 5.04
N TRP A 143 -13.93 24.63 5.49
CA TRP A 143 -14.10 23.18 5.65
C TRP A 143 -13.72 22.39 4.38
N ASP A 144 -14.21 22.79 3.20
CA ASP A 144 -13.93 22.07 1.96
C ASP A 144 -12.44 22.06 1.60
N ARG A 145 -11.78 23.22 1.74
CA ARG A 145 -10.32 23.34 1.54
C ARG A 145 -9.57 22.49 2.56
N PHE A 146 -9.96 22.55 3.82
CA PHE A 146 -9.31 21.80 4.89
C PHE A 146 -9.45 20.29 4.68
N VAL A 147 -10.67 19.79 4.39
CA VAL A 147 -10.92 18.37 4.14
C VAL A 147 -10.16 17.90 2.90
N SER A 148 -10.15 18.67 1.80
CA SER A 148 -9.36 18.32 0.61
C SER A 148 -7.87 18.23 0.93
N LEU A 149 -7.31 19.15 1.73
CA LEU A 149 -5.93 19.03 2.16
C LEU A 149 -5.75 17.76 3.01
N VAL A 150 -6.63 17.48 3.96
CA VAL A 150 -6.57 16.26 4.79
C VAL A 150 -6.64 14.98 3.94
N THR A 151 -7.46 14.93 2.88
CA THR A 151 -7.59 13.76 2.00
C THR A 151 -6.45 13.64 0.98
N ASP A 152 -6.01 14.76 0.39
CA ASP A 152 -5.21 14.76 -0.84
C ASP A 152 -3.70 14.96 -0.61
N GLY A 153 -3.30 15.42 0.58
CA GLY A 153 -1.91 15.71 0.93
C GLY A 153 -1.41 17.05 0.38
N GLU A 154 -0.61 17.81 1.16
CA GLU A 154 0.35 18.74 0.55
C GLU A 154 1.67 17.99 0.35
N SER A 155 2.32 18.17 -0.80
CA SER A 155 3.76 17.94 -0.90
C SER A 155 4.38 19.11 -1.64
N THR A 156 4.63 20.17 -0.89
CA THR A 156 5.63 21.18 -1.25
C THR A 156 7.01 20.64 -0.87
N THR A 157 7.55 19.66 -1.62
CA THR A 157 9.01 19.38 -1.77
C THR A 157 9.34 18.11 -2.57
N ASP A 158 8.38 17.37 -3.12
CA ASP A 158 8.75 16.21 -3.93
C ASP A 158 9.49 16.66 -5.21
N GLN A 159 10.78 16.38 -5.24
CA GLN A 159 11.59 16.33 -6.46
C GLN A 159 11.29 15.03 -7.23
N GLY A 160 10.02 14.61 -7.28
CA GLY A 160 9.59 13.77 -8.39
C GLY A 160 9.94 14.52 -9.66
N GLU A 161 10.74 13.91 -10.54
CA GLU A 161 11.23 14.55 -11.77
C GLU A 161 10.08 15.27 -12.46
N LEU A 162 10.35 16.52 -12.85
CA LEU A 162 9.38 17.36 -13.55
C LEU A 162 8.93 16.60 -14.80
N LEU A 163 7.62 16.52 -15.03
CA LEU A 163 7.14 15.91 -16.27
C LEU A 163 7.56 16.79 -17.44
N GLU A 164 8.21 16.19 -18.43
CA GLU A 164 8.54 16.87 -19.66
C GLU A 164 7.29 17.04 -20.54
N ARG A 165 7.30 18.07 -21.37
CA ARG A 165 6.20 18.27 -22.32
C ARG A 165 6.20 17.15 -23.35
N GLY A 166 5.08 16.44 -23.44
CA GLY A 166 4.90 15.24 -24.27
C GLY A 166 5.15 13.93 -23.53
N GLU A 167 5.56 13.97 -22.26
CA GLU A 167 5.78 12.78 -21.46
C GLU A 167 4.45 12.05 -21.22
N ARG A 168 4.48 10.72 -21.42
CA ARG A 168 3.31 9.87 -21.21
C ARG A 168 3.11 9.63 -19.74
N VAL A 169 1.89 9.82 -19.28
CA VAL A 169 1.51 9.63 -17.88
C VAL A 169 0.30 8.72 -17.77
N VAL A 170 0.15 8.10 -16.61
CA VAL A 170 -1.02 7.34 -16.18
C VAL A 170 -1.50 7.91 -14.85
N THR A 171 -2.81 8.03 -14.66
CA THR A 171 -3.38 8.40 -13.36
C THR A 171 -3.13 7.28 -12.35
N SER A 172 -2.41 7.57 -11.26
CA SER A 172 -2.07 6.62 -10.20
C SER A 172 -3.17 6.40 -9.17
N GLN A 173 -4.30 7.10 -9.33
CA GLN A 173 -5.50 7.03 -8.50
C GLN A 173 -6.58 7.88 -9.18
N VAL A 174 -7.82 7.77 -8.69
CA VAL A 174 -8.91 8.63 -9.17
C VAL A 174 -8.51 10.10 -9.04
N THR A 175 -8.54 10.81 -10.17
CA THR A 175 -8.03 12.18 -10.30
C THR A 175 -9.15 13.13 -10.66
N THR A 176 -9.36 14.17 -9.84
CA THR A 176 -10.23 15.28 -10.22
C THR A 176 -9.50 16.20 -11.17
N VAL A 177 -10.00 16.30 -12.40
CA VAL A 177 -9.41 17.12 -13.46
C VAL A 177 -10.11 18.47 -13.52
N ARG A 178 -9.29 19.53 -13.56
CA ARG A 178 -9.75 20.91 -13.35
C ARG A 178 -9.50 21.80 -14.57
N SER A 179 -10.29 22.86 -14.69
CA SER A 179 -10.14 23.86 -15.78
C SER A 179 -8.98 24.82 -15.54
N ASP A 180 -8.52 24.93 -14.29
CA ASP A 180 -7.38 25.74 -13.88
C ASP A 180 -6.61 25.06 -12.72
N PRO A 181 -5.30 25.33 -12.56
CA PRO A 181 -4.46 24.71 -11.53
C PRO A 181 -4.73 25.34 -10.16
N ALA A 182 -5.88 25.01 -9.55
CA ALA A 182 -6.26 25.47 -8.22
C ALA A 182 -7.32 24.54 -7.61
N VAL A 183 -7.48 24.54 -6.29
CA VAL A 183 -8.53 23.75 -5.62
C VAL A 183 -9.74 24.65 -5.38
N ARG A 184 -10.73 24.63 -6.29
CA ARG A 184 -11.99 25.39 -6.18
C ARG A 184 -13.16 24.59 -6.75
N ASP A 185 -14.32 24.55 -6.08
CA ASP A 185 -15.43 23.69 -6.55
C ASP A 185 -15.88 24.01 -7.98
N ARG A 186 -15.88 25.29 -8.34
CA ARG A 186 -16.29 25.76 -9.67
C ARG A 186 -15.37 25.34 -10.83
N ASN A 187 -14.17 24.84 -10.55
CA ASN A 187 -13.18 24.52 -11.59
C ASN A 187 -13.06 23.03 -11.87
N VAL A 188 -13.86 22.18 -11.22
CA VAL A 188 -13.93 20.74 -11.53
C VAL A 188 -14.62 20.57 -12.88
N VAL A 189 -13.95 19.90 -13.83
CA VAL A 189 -14.51 19.65 -15.17
C VAL A 189 -14.99 18.21 -15.27
N PHE A 190 -14.18 17.25 -14.82
CA PHE A 190 -14.49 15.82 -14.79
C PHE A 190 -13.55 15.09 -13.84
N THR A 191 -13.80 13.80 -13.60
CA THR A 191 -12.87 12.89 -12.95
C THR A 191 -12.30 11.90 -13.97
N GLN A 192 -11.05 11.52 -13.78
CA GLN A 192 -10.47 10.34 -14.43
C GLN A 192 -10.39 9.21 -13.40
N PRO A 193 -10.84 8.00 -13.75
CA PRO A 193 -10.45 6.79 -13.03
C PRO A 193 -8.93 6.65 -12.94
N GLU A 194 -8.47 5.78 -12.05
CA GLU A 194 -7.11 5.27 -12.07
C GLU A 194 -6.80 4.50 -13.37
N GLY A 195 -5.53 4.44 -13.77
CA GLY A 195 -5.09 3.75 -14.98
C GLY A 195 -5.32 4.49 -16.30
N VAL A 196 -5.89 5.69 -16.30
CA VAL A 196 -6.10 6.47 -17.53
C VAL A 196 -4.80 7.12 -17.98
N THR A 197 -4.40 6.81 -19.21
CA THR A 197 -3.19 7.35 -19.83
C THR A 197 -3.43 8.70 -20.53
N GLY A 198 -2.36 9.48 -20.65
CA GLY A 198 -2.34 10.76 -21.33
C GLY A 198 -0.93 11.26 -21.59
N SER A 199 -0.84 12.50 -22.05
CA SER A 199 0.43 13.21 -22.26
C SER A 199 0.43 14.54 -21.51
N ALA A 200 1.54 14.85 -20.84
CA ALA A 200 1.73 16.15 -20.22
C ALA A 200 1.91 17.24 -21.29
N VAL A 201 0.97 18.18 -21.40
CA VAL A 201 0.99 19.23 -22.43
C VAL A 201 1.32 20.62 -21.88
N GLY A 202 1.21 20.81 -20.57
CA GLY A 202 1.52 22.05 -19.86
C GLY A 202 1.84 21.85 -18.37
N GLY A 203 2.40 22.88 -17.74
CA GLY A 203 2.91 22.83 -16.36
C GLY A 203 4.45 22.72 -16.29
N PRO A 204 5.03 22.59 -15.08
CA PRO A 204 4.35 22.69 -13.79
C PRO A 204 3.82 24.11 -13.50
N VAL A 205 2.66 24.21 -12.86
CA VAL A 205 2.18 25.44 -12.21
C VAL A 205 1.99 25.17 -10.73
N THR A 206 2.59 25.99 -9.87
CA THR A 206 2.42 25.87 -8.41
C THR A 206 1.27 26.73 -7.92
N ALA A 207 0.29 26.12 -7.25
CA ALA A 207 -0.87 26.80 -6.68
C ALA A 207 -1.52 25.95 -5.59
N ASP A 208 -2.04 26.61 -4.55
CA ASP A 208 -2.72 25.98 -3.40
C ASP A 208 -1.92 24.84 -2.73
N GLY A 209 -0.59 24.89 -2.79
CA GLY A 209 0.30 23.86 -2.22
C GLY A 209 0.60 22.68 -3.15
N PHE A 210 0.04 22.66 -4.36
CA PHE A 210 0.24 21.59 -5.34
C PHE A 210 1.08 22.04 -6.54
N SER A 211 1.80 21.09 -7.14
CA SER A 211 2.35 21.21 -8.50
C SER A 211 1.36 20.61 -9.50
N TRP A 212 0.85 21.43 -10.41
CA TRP A 212 -0.17 21.07 -11.37
C TRP A 212 0.40 20.89 -12.76
N TYR A 213 -0.09 19.88 -13.48
CA TYR A 213 0.21 19.66 -14.89
C TYR A 213 -1.08 19.60 -15.69
N GLU A 214 -1.05 20.19 -16.89
CA GLU A 214 -2.13 20.07 -17.86
C GLU A 214 -1.88 18.79 -18.66
N ILE A 215 -2.83 17.86 -18.60
CA ILE A 215 -2.74 16.55 -19.24
C ILE A 215 -3.78 16.48 -20.36
N GLU A 216 -3.31 16.11 -21.55
CA GLU A 216 -4.15 15.67 -22.66
C GLU A 216 -4.31 14.15 -22.54
N TYR A 217 -5.44 13.70 -22.03
CA TYR A 217 -5.73 12.29 -21.83
C TYR A 217 -6.11 11.61 -23.15
N ASP A 218 -5.75 10.33 -23.27
CA ASP A 218 -5.98 9.54 -24.50
C ASP A 218 -7.47 9.37 -24.82
N ASN A 219 -8.34 9.56 -23.82
CA ASN A 219 -9.79 9.64 -23.99
C ASN A 219 -10.30 11.00 -24.53
N SER A 220 -9.40 11.79 -25.14
CA SER A 220 -9.66 13.09 -25.77
C SER A 220 -10.21 14.16 -24.82
N LYS A 221 -9.88 14.06 -23.52
CA LYS A 221 -10.19 15.09 -22.52
C LYS A 221 -8.90 15.76 -22.06
N THR A 222 -8.95 17.06 -21.80
CA THR A 222 -7.78 17.83 -21.35
C THR A 222 -8.13 18.61 -20.09
N GLY A 223 -7.18 18.70 -19.16
CA GLY A 223 -7.28 19.61 -18.02
C GLY A 223 -6.15 19.44 -17.02
N TRP A 224 -6.24 20.18 -15.92
CA TRP A 224 -5.21 20.25 -14.89
C TRP A 224 -5.40 19.19 -13.83
N SER A 225 -4.33 18.41 -13.61
CA SER A 225 -4.25 17.36 -12.62
C SER A 225 -3.05 17.62 -11.70
N PRO A 226 -3.17 17.34 -10.39
CA PRO A 226 -2.04 17.48 -9.50
C PRO A 226 -1.01 16.37 -9.77
N ARG A 227 0.28 16.71 -9.76
CA ARG A 227 1.40 15.79 -9.99
C ARG A 227 1.37 14.54 -9.12
N THR A 228 0.81 14.67 -7.91
CA THR A 228 0.65 13.57 -6.94
C THR A 228 -0.33 12.50 -7.38
N LYS A 229 -1.07 12.71 -8.47
CA LYS A 229 -2.03 11.76 -9.04
C LYS A 229 -1.58 11.18 -10.38
N LEU A 230 -0.32 11.42 -10.78
CA LEU A 230 0.24 11.03 -12.08
C LEU A 230 1.54 10.24 -11.90
N SER A 231 1.66 9.13 -12.61
CA SER A 231 2.88 8.33 -12.81
C SER A 231 3.28 8.34 -14.29
N VAL A 232 4.53 8.03 -14.61
CA VAL A 232 4.98 7.86 -16.01
C VAL A 232 4.38 6.58 -16.59
N ALA A 233 3.85 6.64 -17.81
CA ALA A 233 3.32 5.47 -18.50
C ALA A 233 4.41 4.81 -19.38
N GLY A 234 4.57 3.49 -19.26
CA GLY A 234 5.57 2.73 -20.00
C GLY A 234 4.99 1.96 -21.19
N ALA A 235 5.84 1.21 -21.90
CA ALA A 235 5.54 0.60 -23.20
C ALA A 235 4.87 -0.78 -23.16
N PHE A 236 4.75 -1.42 -21.99
CA PHE A 236 4.19 -2.77 -21.85
C PHE A 236 3.07 -2.82 -20.80
N ASP A 237 2.24 -3.85 -20.86
CA ASP A 237 1.29 -4.18 -19.80
C ASP A 237 1.88 -5.28 -18.89
N ILE A 238 1.42 -5.35 -17.64
CA ILE A 238 1.69 -6.52 -16.79
C ILE A 238 1.11 -7.77 -17.46
N GLU A 239 1.79 -8.91 -17.33
CA GLU A 239 1.52 -10.16 -18.05
C GLU A 239 1.76 -10.11 -19.58
N GLN A 240 2.19 -8.97 -20.14
CA GLN A 240 2.52 -8.92 -21.55
C GLN A 240 3.74 -9.80 -21.83
N ARG A 241 3.63 -10.65 -22.87
CA ARG A 241 4.77 -11.41 -23.36
C ARG A 241 5.76 -10.48 -24.06
N VAL A 242 7.01 -10.52 -23.64
CA VAL A 242 8.11 -9.73 -24.19
C VAL A 242 9.32 -10.61 -24.49
N SER A 243 10.19 -10.17 -25.37
CA SER A 243 11.50 -10.82 -25.61
C SER A 243 12.58 -9.75 -25.67
N PRO A 244 13.81 -10.06 -25.20
CA PRO A 244 14.93 -9.18 -25.39
C PRO A 244 15.18 -8.93 -26.88
N VAL A 245 15.36 -7.67 -27.29
CA VAL A 245 15.76 -7.33 -28.66
C VAL A 245 17.26 -7.38 -28.86
N VAL A 246 18.02 -7.63 -27.79
CA VAL A 246 19.46 -7.91 -27.74
C VAL A 246 19.72 -8.75 -26.49
N ASP A 247 20.81 -9.50 -26.44
CA ASP A 247 21.27 -10.10 -25.19
C ASP A 247 21.42 -8.99 -24.14
N THR A 248 20.72 -9.14 -23.02
CA THR A 248 20.55 -8.04 -22.05
C THR A 248 20.75 -8.52 -20.63
N THR A 249 21.42 -7.68 -19.84
CA THR A 249 21.61 -7.93 -18.41
C THR A 249 20.28 -7.83 -17.70
N VAL A 250 20.00 -8.84 -16.87
CA VAL A 250 18.85 -8.89 -15.96
C VAL A 250 19.35 -8.47 -14.58
N TYR A 251 18.74 -7.42 -14.04
CA TYR A 251 19.15 -6.78 -12.79
C TYR A 251 18.25 -7.21 -11.63
N ARG A 252 18.80 -7.32 -10.42
CA ARG A 252 18.01 -7.63 -9.22
C ARG A 252 17.01 -6.51 -8.88
N ARG A 253 17.39 -5.26 -9.15
CA ARG A 253 16.57 -4.05 -8.93
C ARG A 253 16.48 -3.24 -10.23
N PRO A 254 15.53 -2.29 -10.38
CA PRO A 254 15.41 -1.43 -11.57
C PRO A 254 16.54 -0.39 -11.67
N ASP A 255 17.79 -0.82 -11.55
CA ASP A 255 18.97 0.01 -11.46
C ASP A 255 20.15 -0.71 -12.11
N ARG A 256 20.83 -0.04 -13.05
CA ARG A 256 22.01 -0.59 -13.75
C ARG A 256 23.21 -0.82 -12.84
N SER A 257 23.22 -0.21 -11.65
CA SER A 257 24.24 -0.41 -10.62
C SER A 257 23.95 -1.60 -9.70
N SER A 258 22.76 -2.20 -9.81
CA SER A 258 22.36 -3.33 -8.98
C SER A 258 23.02 -4.65 -9.38
N VAL A 259 22.88 -5.65 -8.51
CA VAL A 259 23.41 -7.00 -8.74
C VAL A 259 22.82 -7.58 -10.02
N GLU A 260 23.68 -8.11 -10.89
CA GLU A 260 23.28 -8.83 -12.10
C GLU A 260 22.82 -10.25 -11.73
N GLU A 261 21.60 -10.61 -12.08
CA GLU A 261 21.05 -11.97 -11.94
C GLU A 261 21.48 -12.88 -13.10
N GLY A 262 21.72 -12.29 -14.27
CA GLY A 262 22.20 -13.02 -15.45
C GLY A 262 22.05 -12.24 -16.74
N ILE A 263 22.16 -12.96 -17.86
CA ILE A 263 21.97 -12.41 -19.21
C ILE A 263 20.80 -13.14 -19.86
N ALA A 264 19.69 -12.44 -20.10
CA ALA A 264 18.60 -12.94 -20.91
C ALA A 264 18.97 -12.80 -22.39
N ARG A 265 18.84 -13.90 -23.14
CA ARG A 265 19.22 -13.94 -24.56
C ARG A 265 18.09 -13.43 -25.44
N MET A 266 18.43 -13.03 -26.66
CA MET A 266 17.47 -12.50 -27.64
C MET A 266 16.26 -13.42 -27.92
N ASP A 267 16.43 -14.74 -27.80
CA ASP A 267 15.41 -15.78 -27.99
C ASP A 267 14.71 -16.22 -26.70
N ASP A 268 15.13 -15.66 -25.56
CA ASP A 268 14.60 -15.95 -24.25
C ASP A 268 13.40 -15.05 -23.97
N ALA A 269 12.25 -15.38 -24.55
CA ALA A 269 11.01 -14.67 -24.26
C ALA A 269 10.58 -14.87 -22.80
N GLY A 270 9.75 -13.97 -22.30
CA GLY A 270 9.22 -14.00 -20.93
C GLY A 270 7.95 -13.19 -20.79
N TYR A 271 7.46 -13.09 -19.57
CA TYR A 271 6.27 -12.31 -19.24
C TYR A 271 6.65 -11.16 -18.31
N VAL A 272 6.11 -9.97 -18.59
CA VAL A 272 6.24 -8.80 -17.71
C VAL A 272 5.53 -9.09 -16.39
N ARG A 273 6.22 -8.83 -15.28
CA ARG A 273 5.73 -9.09 -13.92
C ARG A 273 5.64 -7.84 -13.06
N ASP A 274 6.39 -6.79 -13.38
CA ASP A 274 6.36 -5.50 -12.66
C ASP A 274 6.94 -4.40 -13.57
N GLY A 275 6.64 -3.14 -13.27
CA GLY A 275 7.07 -1.96 -14.02
C GLY A 275 5.91 -1.13 -14.58
N PRO A 276 6.22 0.00 -15.22
CA PRO A 276 7.57 0.50 -15.42
C PRO A 276 8.11 1.21 -14.17
N LYS A 277 9.41 1.07 -13.90
CA LYS A 277 10.11 1.89 -12.89
C LYS A 277 11.14 2.78 -13.56
N LEU A 278 10.98 4.09 -13.44
CA LEU A 278 11.91 5.09 -13.97
C LEU A 278 13.05 5.30 -12.98
N VAL A 279 14.28 4.96 -13.38
CA VAL A 279 15.49 5.20 -12.59
C VAL A 279 16.57 5.77 -13.50
N ASP A 280 17.14 6.91 -13.11
CA ASP A 280 18.15 7.65 -13.88
C ASP A 280 17.75 7.88 -15.36
N GLY A 281 16.47 8.21 -15.61
CA GLY A 281 15.93 8.44 -16.95
C GLY A 281 15.73 7.18 -17.80
N VAL A 282 15.76 5.99 -17.19
CA VAL A 282 15.57 4.70 -17.86
C VAL A 282 14.38 3.98 -17.24
N LEU A 283 13.40 3.58 -18.07
CA LEU A 283 12.29 2.73 -17.64
C LEU A 283 12.76 1.28 -17.57
N PHE A 284 12.48 0.61 -16.46
CA PHE A 284 12.74 -0.81 -16.24
C PHE A 284 11.45 -1.60 -16.06
N TRP A 285 11.47 -2.84 -16.54
CA TRP A 285 10.42 -3.83 -16.41
C TRP A 285 10.97 -5.10 -15.80
N ARG A 286 10.31 -5.66 -14.79
CA ARG A 286 10.64 -6.97 -14.25
C ARG A 286 10.05 -8.03 -15.17
N VAL A 287 10.87 -8.96 -15.65
CA VAL A 287 10.44 -10.01 -16.58
C VAL A 287 10.83 -11.37 -16.01
N ALA A 288 9.90 -12.33 -16.08
CA ALA A 288 10.18 -13.74 -15.84
C ALA A 288 10.39 -14.42 -17.19
N PHE A 289 11.63 -14.78 -17.48
CA PHE A 289 12.05 -15.39 -18.76
C PHE A 289 11.87 -16.90 -18.76
N ASN A 290 11.68 -17.48 -19.94
CA ASN A 290 11.50 -18.91 -20.13
C ASN A 290 12.71 -19.74 -19.68
N SER A 291 13.92 -19.14 -19.71
CA SER A 291 15.15 -19.74 -19.18
C SER A 291 15.16 -19.91 -17.65
N GLY A 292 14.18 -19.33 -16.94
CA GLY A 292 14.16 -19.24 -15.49
C GLY A 292 14.88 -18.02 -14.91
N LEU A 293 15.46 -17.15 -15.75
CA LEU A 293 15.96 -15.85 -15.32
C LEU A 293 14.79 -14.93 -14.95
N MET A 294 14.90 -14.23 -13.84
CA MET A 294 13.92 -13.23 -13.41
C MET A 294 14.63 -11.96 -12.94
N GLY A 295 14.11 -10.81 -13.34
CA GLY A 295 14.59 -9.52 -12.85
C GLY A 295 14.30 -8.38 -13.79
N TRP A 296 14.89 -7.22 -13.51
CA TRP A 296 14.63 -5.95 -14.16
C TRP A 296 15.46 -5.76 -15.42
N VAL A 297 14.79 -5.35 -16.50
CA VAL A 297 15.39 -5.10 -17.80
C VAL A 297 14.92 -3.74 -18.32
N SER A 298 15.82 -3.00 -18.95
CA SER A 298 15.51 -1.71 -19.59
C SER A 298 14.42 -1.89 -20.65
N GLU A 299 13.39 -1.03 -20.64
CA GLU A 299 12.28 -1.04 -21.60
C GLU A 299 12.77 -1.05 -23.05
N THR A 300 13.80 -0.26 -23.35
CA THR A 300 14.41 -0.17 -24.68
C THR A 300 15.04 -1.47 -25.17
N ASN A 301 15.28 -2.43 -24.28
CA ASN A 301 15.84 -3.74 -24.60
C ASN A 301 14.77 -4.82 -24.75
N LEU A 302 13.49 -4.47 -24.61
CA LEU A 302 12.37 -5.39 -24.73
C LEU A 302 11.51 -5.02 -25.95
N SER A 303 10.82 -6.02 -26.49
CA SER A 303 9.76 -5.81 -27.47
C SER A 303 8.65 -6.83 -27.24
N PRO A 304 7.41 -6.55 -27.68
CA PRO A 304 6.33 -7.53 -27.61
C PRO A 304 6.73 -8.81 -28.36
N ALA A 305 6.62 -9.95 -27.69
CA ALA A 305 6.90 -11.25 -28.28
C ALA A 305 5.58 -11.88 -28.77
N PRO A 306 5.49 -12.37 -30.02
CA PRO A 306 4.31 -13.08 -30.50
C PRO A 306 4.09 -14.34 -29.65
N LEU A 307 2.83 -14.73 -29.43
CA LEU A 307 2.53 -16.04 -28.86
C LEU A 307 3.00 -17.11 -29.85
N ASP A 308 3.80 -18.07 -29.39
CA ASP A 308 4.24 -19.18 -30.22
C ASP A 308 2.99 -19.94 -30.70
N ALA A 309 3.00 -20.49 -31.93
CA ALA A 309 1.81 -20.93 -32.66
C ALA A 309 1.00 -22.12 -32.05
N ALA A 310 1.24 -22.47 -30.79
CA ALA A 310 0.41 -23.38 -30.00
C ALA A 310 -0.20 -22.58 -28.84
N GLY A 311 -1.33 -21.92 -29.10
CA GLY A 311 -2.00 -21.02 -28.15
C GLY A 311 -1.96 -21.53 -26.72
N GLY A 312 -1.22 -20.83 -25.86
CA GLY A 312 -1.06 -21.14 -24.45
C GLY A 312 -1.53 -19.95 -23.62
N GLU A 313 -2.38 -20.23 -22.65
CA GLU A 313 -2.65 -19.33 -21.53
C GLU A 313 -1.35 -18.99 -20.77
N PRO A 314 -1.35 -17.94 -19.92
CA PRO A 314 -0.21 -17.62 -19.07
C PRO A 314 0.29 -18.85 -18.29
N PRO A 315 1.55 -18.85 -17.84
CA PRO A 315 2.05 -19.86 -16.91
C PRO A 315 1.08 -20.09 -15.75
N ALA A 316 0.63 -21.33 -15.54
CA ALA A 316 -0.28 -21.63 -14.42
C ALA A 316 0.42 -21.55 -13.06
N PHE A 317 1.76 -21.65 -13.04
CA PHE A 317 2.57 -21.65 -11.82
C PHE A 317 3.80 -20.73 -11.95
N ASP A 318 4.45 -20.45 -10.83
CA ASP A 318 5.74 -19.75 -10.75
C ASP A 318 6.88 -20.69 -10.28
N ILE A 319 8.13 -20.37 -10.63
CA ILE A 319 9.30 -21.08 -10.07
C ILE A 319 9.37 -20.78 -8.58
N GLY A 320 9.46 -21.82 -7.75
CA GLY A 320 9.36 -21.72 -6.29
C GLY A 320 7.95 -22.01 -5.75
N GLN A 321 6.92 -22.01 -6.60
CA GLN A 321 5.56 -22.32 -6.17
C GLN A 321 5.42 -23.78 -5.74
N THR A 322 4.65 -24.01 -4.68
CA THR A 322 4.22 -25.36 -4.29
C THR A 322 3.01 -25.77 -5.14
N VAL A 323 3.08 -26.97 -5.69
CA VAL A 323 2.01 -27.60 -6.49
C VAL A 323 1.68 -28.96 -5.90
N GLN A 324 0.51 -29.48 -6.22
CA GLN A 324 0.03 -30.80 -5.84
C GLN A 324 -0.38 -31.59 -7.09
N SER A 325 -0.03 -32.87 -7.16
CA SER A 325 -0.57 -33.75 -8.20
C SER A 325 -2.04 -34.06 -7.94
N THR A 326 -2.86 -34.05 -8.99
CA THR A 326 -4.31 -34.35 -8.94
C THR A 326 -4.64 -35.80 -9.29
N VAL A 327 -3.60 -36.58 -9.60
CA VAL A 327 -3.62 -38.01 -9.98
C VAL A 327 -2.26 -38.61 -9.62
N ASP A 328 -2.14 -39.94 -9.69
CA ASP A 328 -0.82 -40.59 -9.76
C ASP A 328 -0.11 -40.14 -11.05
N LEU A 329 0.81 -39.19 -10.90
CA LEU A 329 1.41 -38.42 -11.98
C LEU A 329 2.82 -38.90 -12.27
N ASN A 330 3.06 -39.29 -13.53
CA ASN A 330 4.39 -39.69 -13.98
C ASN A 330 5.39 -38.54 -13.88
N VAL A 331 6.54 -38.82 -13.26
CA VAL A 331 7.68 -37.92 -13.18
C VAL A 331 8.74 -38.38 -14.16
N ARG A 332 9.13 -37.50 -15.08
CA ARG A 332 10.00 -37.85 -16.22
C ARG A 332 11.36 -37.19 -16.15
N GLN A 333 12.33 -37.86 -16.78
CA GLN A 333 13.69 -37.31 -16.87
C GLN A 333 13.78 -36.05 -17.74
N LYS A 334 12.93 -35.95 -18.77
CA LYS A 334 12.83 -34.82 -19.70
C LYS A 334 11.36 -34.44 -19.92
N PRO A 335 11.07 -33.20 -20.32
CA PRO A 335 9.71 -32.74 -20.63
C PRO A 335 9.26 -33.27 -21.99
N ASP A 336 9.00 -34.58 -22.07
CA ASP A 336 8.59 -35.30 -23.28
C ASP A 336 7.92 -36.63 -22.90
N ILE A 337 6.77 -36.96 -23.49
CA ILE A 337 6.08 -38.24 -23.31
C ILE A 337 6.87 -39.47 -23.78
N ASP A 338 7.91 -39.31 -24.59
CA ASP A 338 8.81 -40.41 -24.97
C ASP A 338 10.00 -40.58 -24.01
N SER A 339 10.19 -39.67 -23.05
CA SER A 339 11.21 -39.79 -22.01
C SER A 339 10.90 -40.92 -21.03
N SER A 340 11.94 -41.57 -20.49
CA SER A 340 11.78 -42.53 -19.39
C SER A 340 11.13 -41.90 -18.15
N ASP A 341 10.16 -42.61 -17.59
CA ASP A 341 9.60 -42.35 -16.27
C ASP A 341 10.67 -42.67 -15.20
N ILE A 342 10.96 -41.71 -14.33
CA ILE A 342 11.94 -41.84 -13.25
C ILE A 342 11.26 -42.00 -11.89
N GLY A 343 9.96 -41.76 -11.81
CA GLY A 343 9.12 -41.98 -10.64
C GLY A 343 7.67 -41.64 -10.90
N THR A 344 6.87 -41.70 -9.86
CA THR A 344 5.46 -41.30 -9.87
C THR A 344 5.21 -40.46 -8.63
N ALA A 345 4.69 -39.25 -8.81
CA ALA A 345 4.14 -38.45 -7.73
C ALA A 345 2.71 -38.96 -7.46
N SER A 346 2.42 -39.40 -6.25
CA SER A 346 1.11 -40.00 -5.91
C SER A 346 0.00 -38.95 -5.99
N ASP A 347 -1.26 -39.34 -6.19
CA ASP A 347 -2.39 -38.39 -6.09
C ASP A 347 -2.36 -37.63 -4.75
N GLY A 348 -2.44 -36.31 -4.80
CA GLY A 348 -2.31 -35.42 -3.65
C GLY A 348 -0.88 -35.18 -3.16
N GLU A 349 0.15 -35.71 -3.81
CA GLU A 349 1.54 -35.46 -3.45
C GLU A 349 1.92 -34.00 -3.77
N THR A 350 2.59 -33.33 -2.85
CA THR A 350 3.05 -31.94 -3.03
C THR A 350 4.49 -31.88 -3.53
N GLY A 351 4.82 -30.84 -4.29
CA GLY A 351 6.18 -30.58 -4.74
C GLY A 351 6.41 -29.10 -5.06
N THR A 352 7.67 -28.70 -5.17
CA THR A 352 8.04 -27.31 -5.49
C THR A 352 8.47 -27.19 -6.94
N VAL A 353 7.96 -26.21 -7.68
CA VAL A 353 8.42 -25.91 -9.04
C VAL A 353 9.85 -25.39 -8.99
N THR A 354 10.75 -25.97 -9.77
CA THR A 354 12.21 -25.69 -9.72
C THR A 354 12.80 -25.18 -11.02
N ASP A 355 12.03 -25.15 -12.10
CA ASP A 355 12.49 -24.77 -13.42
C ASP A 355 11.33 -24.22 -14.25
N GLY A 356 11.66 -23.45 -15.28
CA GLY A 356 10.69 -22.77 -16.14
C GLY A 356 9.85 -23.73 -17.01
N ILE A 357 8.89 -23.15 -17.71
CA ILE A 357 7.97 -23.90 -18.58
C ILE A 357 8.70 -24.45 -19.80
N VAL A 358 8.43 -25.73 -20.10
CA VAL A 358 8.75 -26.31 -21.40
C VAL A 358 7.47 -26.76 -22.08
N SER A 359 7.21 -26.27 -23.29
CA SER A 359 6.13 -26.76 -24.14
C SER A 359 6.68 -27.77 -25.13
N ALA A 360 6.21 -29.01 -25.05
CA ALA A 360 6.63 -30.08 -25.94
C ALA A 360 5.47 -31.06 -26.13
N ASP A 361 5.42 -31.79 -27.25
CA ASP A 361 4.54 -32.96 -27.44
C ASP A 361 3.04 -32.75 -27.12
N GLY A 362 2.58 -31.50 -27.20
CA GLY A 362 1.19 -31.10 -26.92
C GLY A 362 0.88 -30.86 -25.44
N TYR A 363 1.89 -30.87 -24.57
CA TYR A 363 1.79 -30.63 -23.14
C TYR A 363 2.65 -29.46 -22.69
N THR A 364 2.24 -28.85 -21.58
CA THR A 364 3.02 -27.89 -20.81
C THR A 364 3.68 -28.64 -19.66
N TRP A 365 5.00 -28.57 -19.55
CA TRP A 365 5.79 -29.30 -18.59
C TRP A 365 6.40 -28.38 -17.54
N TRP A 366 6.39 -28.86 -16.30
CA TRP A 366 7.02 -28.23 -15.14
C TRP A 366 8.01 -29.19 -14.51
N LYS A 367 9.17 -28.67 -14.10
CA LYS A 367 10.11 -29.46 -13.31
C LYS A 367 9.80 -29.27 -11.84
N VAL A 368 9.36 -30.35 -11.19
CA VAL A 368 8.90 -30.32 -9.81
C VAL A 368 9.86 -31.13 -8.95
N ALA A 369 10.33 -30.53 -7.86
CA ALA A 369 10.95 -31.23 -6.75
C ALA A 369 9.84 -31.76 -5.84
N TRP A 370 9.38 -32.98 -6.13
CA TRP A 370 8.37 -33.67 -5.36
C TRP A 370 8.86 -34.03 -3.95
N ALA A 371 7.93 -34.10 -3.00
CA ALA A 371 8.24 -34.38 -1.60
C ALA A 371 8.78 -35.81 -1.40
N ASP A 372 8.14 -36.80 -2.03
CA ASP A 372 8.49 -38.22 -1.89
C ASP A 372 9.02 -38.82 -3.21
N ALA A 373 8.51 -38.36 -4.35
CA ALA A 373 8.96 -38.75 -5.68
C ALA A 373 10.27 -38.02 -6.08
N PRO A 374 11.02 -38.54 -7.07
CA PRO A 374 12.22 -37.88 -7.57
C PRO A 374 11.91 -36.50 -8.17
N THR A 375 12.87 -35.58 -8.13
CA THR A 375 12.76 -34.34 -8.91
C THR A 375 12.76 -34.63 -10.41
N GLY A 376 11.75 -34.14 -11.13
CA GLY A 376 11.66 -34.33 -12.58
C GLY A 376 10.49 -33.59 -13.22
N TRP A 377 10.25 -33.87 -14.49
CA TRP A 377 9.27 -33.18 -15.31
C TRP A 377 7.90 -33.83 -15.23
N SER A 378 6.87 -33.02 -14.95
CA SER A 378 5.48 -33.44 -14.83
C SER A 378 4.57 -32.47 -15.59
N VAL A 379 3.44 -32.97 -16.09
CA VAL A 379 2.54 -32.22 -16.97
C VAL A 379 1.63 -31.27 -16.18
N GLN A 380 1.59 -29.99 -16.55
CA GLN A 380 0.80 -28.91 -15.91
C GLN A 380 -0.65 -29.29 -15.66
N ARG A 381 -1.29 -29.96 -16.63
CA ARG A 381 -2.71 -30.33 -16.57
C ARG A 381 -3.08 -31.16 -15.33
N TYR A 382 -2.11 -31.88 -14.77
CA TYR A 382 -2.30 -32.75 -13.62
C TYR A 382 -1.69 -32.17 -12.34
N LEU A 383 -1.25 -30.93 -12.39
CA LEU A 383 -0.82 -30.14 -11.26
C LEU A 383 -1.96 -29.20 -10.90
N ASP A 384 -2.19 -29.06 -9.61
CA ASP A 384 -3.01 -28.02 -9.01
C ASP A 384 -2.14 -27.24 -8.04
N ASP A 385 -2.55 -26.05 -7.62
CA ASP A 385 -1.87 -25.31 -6.56
C ASP A 385 -2.18 -25.85 -5.15
N GLY A 386 -3.02 -26.90 -5.07
CA GLY A 386 -3.42 -27.60 -3.85
C GLY A 386 -4.53 -26.90 -3.07
N ARG A 387 -5.29 -25.97 -3.67
CA ARG A 387 -6.20 -25.08 -2.92
C ARG A 387 -7.68 -25.32 -3.05
N GLY A 388 -8.13 -26.27 -3.88
CA GLY A 388 -9.53 -26.69 -3.98
C GLY A 388 -10.51 -25.54 -4.17
N ASP A 389 -10.83 -25.19 -5.42
CA ASP A 389 -11.92 -24.26 -5.80
C ASP A 389 -12.01 -22.98 -4.94
N ARG A 390 -10.85 -22.39 -4.58
CA ARG A 390 -10.81 -20.96 -4.27
C ARG A 390 -10.98 -20.21 -5.59
N PRO A 391 -11.78 -19.14 -5.65
CA PRO A 391 -11.88 -18.30 -6.84
C PRO A 391 -10.56 -17.55 -7.04
N GLY A 392 -9.53 -18.25 -7.53
CA GLY A 392 -8.30 -17.70 -8.04
C GLY A 392 -8.63 -16.83 -9.25
N GLY A 393 -8.75 -15.53 -9.01
CA GLY A 393 -9.10 -14.57 -10.05
C GLY A 393 -9.44 -13.18 -9.53
N THR A 394 -9.85 -13.04 -8.28
CA THR A 394 -10.13 -11.72 -7.69
C THR A 394 -8.91 -11.20 -6.93
N VAL A 395 -8.07 -10.44 -7.64
CA VAL A 395 -7.10 -9.54 -7.01
C VAL A 395 -7.87 -8.35 -6.45
N ARG A 396 -7.74 -8.10 -5.14
CA ARG A 396 -8.37 -6.93 -4.51
C ARG A 396 -7.46 -5.72 -4.59
N GLN A 397 -8.03 -4.54 -4.75
CA GLN A 397 -7.25 -3.30 -4.63
C GLN A 397 -6.87 -3.04 -3.15
N PRO A 398 -5.70 -2.42 -2.88
CA PRO A 398 -5.31 -2.01 -1.54
C PRO A 398 -6.41 -1.13 -0.93
N GLN A 399 -6.95 -1.58 0.20
CA GLN A 399 -8.08 -0.92 0.85
C GLN A 399 -7.95 -1.04 2.36
N SER A 400 -8.76 -0.27 3.10
CA SER A 400 -8.85 -0.39 4.55
C SER A 400 -9.27 -1.81 4.94
N ILE A 401 -8.43 -2.47 5.75
CA ILE A 401 -8.67 -3.83 6.25
C ILE A 401 -9.57 -3.74 7.48
N THR A 402 -10.64 -4.54 7.49
CA THR A 402 -11.54 -4.76 8.62
C THR A 402 -11.31 -6.14 9.23
N VAL A 403 -11.91 -6.43 10.39
CA VAL A 403 -11.86 -7.78 10.97
C VAL A 403 -12.46 -8.85 10.03
N ASP A 404 -13.41 -8.47 9.18
CA ASP A 404 -14.07 -9.36 8.22
C ASP A 404 -13.38 -9.39 6.85
N THR A 405 -12.24 -8.71 6.69
CA THR A 405 -11.54 -8.70 5.42
C THR A 405 -10.91 -10.07 5.17
N PRO A 406 -11.19 -10.72 4.01
CA PRO A 406 -10.52 -11.95 3.66
C PRO A 406 -9.03 -11.67 3.45
N ILE A 407 -8.20 -12.45 4.15
CA ILE A 407 -6.73 -12.39 4.06
C ILE A 407 -6.16 -13.56 3.25
N ASP A 408 -7.04 -14.40 2.69
CA ASP A 408 -6.80 -15.51 1.78
C ASP A 408 -7.04 -15.12 0.31
N VAL A 409 -6.92 -13.82 0.01
CA VAL A 409 -7.02 -13.27 -1.34
C VAL A 409 -5.81 -12.38 -1.62
N ARG A 410 -5.39 -12.33 -2.89
CA ARG A 410 -4.31 -11.45 -3.32
C ARG A 410 -4.74 -9.99 -3.27
N VAL A 411 -3.83 -9.13 -2.87
CA VAL A 411 -3.94 -7.68 -3.04
C VAL A 411 -2.98 -7.19 -4.13
N ASP A 412 -3.47 -6.27 -4.95
CA ASP A 412 -2.69 -5.59 -6.00
C ASP A 412 -1.69 -4.62 -5.35
N ILE A 413 -0.55 -5.15 -4.91
CA ILE A 413 0.49 -4.37 -4.25
C ILE A 413 1.87 -4.91 -4.64
N SER A 414 2.79 -4.00 -4.92
CA SER A 414 4.19 -4.31 -5.19
C SER A 414 5.01 -4.36 -3.91
N GLY A 415 6.16 -5.04 -3.97
CA GLY A 415 7.07 -5.08 -2.83
C GLY A 415 7.63 -3.70 -2.49
N ALA A 416 7.88 -2.87 -3.50
CA ALA A 416 8.31 -1.48 -3.27
C ALA A 416 7.26 -0.66 -2.50
N GLU A 417 5.96 -0.84 -2.79
CA GLU A 417 4.91 -0.16 -2.04
C GLU A 417 4.84 -0.61 -0.57
N LEU A 418 5.12 -1.89 -0.30
CA LEU A 418 5.25 -2.39 1.07
C LEU A 418 6.50 -1.83 1.76
N ASP A 419 7.64 -1.81 1.08
CA ASP A 419 8.89 -1.25 1.59
C ASP A 419 8.75 0.24 1.91
N ASP A 420 8.12 1.00 1.01
CA ASP A 420 7.86 2.42 1.17
C ASP A 420 6.86 2.68 2.31
N ALA A 421 5.83 1.84 2.45
CA ALA A 421 4.90 1.93 3.57
C ALA A 421 5.60 1.69 4.91
N ILE A 422 6.47 0.67 4.99
CA ILE A 422 7.26 0.36 6.19
C ILE A 422 8.25 1.48 6.49
N ALA A 423 9.00 1.95 5.47
CA ALA A 423 9.97 3.03 5.61
C ALA A 423 9.28 4.34 6.03
N GLY A 424 8.08 4.61 5.53
CA GLY A 424 7.26 5.77 5.89
C GLY A 424 6.88 5.79 7.38
N LEU A 425 6.66 4.62 7.98
CA LEU A 425 6.34 4.49 9.41
C LEU A 425 7.60 4.39 10.28
N LYS A 426 8.62 3.69 9.78
CA LYS A 426 9.88 3.43 10.49
C LYS A 426 11.04 3.41 9.48
N PRO A 427 11.66 4.57 9.19
CA PRO A 427 12.69 4.70 8.14
C PRO A 427 13.92 3.82 8.33
N SER A 428 14.26 3.50 9.57
CA SER A 428 15.39 2.63 9.92
C SER A 428 14.96 1.18 10.20
N SER A 429 13.76 0.78 9.75
CA SER A 429 13.28 -0.57 9.99
C SER A 429 14.15 -1.58 9.23
N PRO A 430 14.60 -2.64 9.91
CA PRO A 430 15.27 -3.77 9.26
C PRO A 430 14.37 -4.55 8.29
N LEU A 431 13.07 -4.23 8.23
CA LEU A 431 12.10 -4.85 7.33
C LEU A 431 12.07 -4.20 5.94
N VAL A 432 12.63 -3.01 5.78
CA VAL A 432 12.72 -2.34 4.48
C VAL A 432 13.64 -3.14 3.55
N GLY A 433 13.12 -3.49 2.38
CA GLY A 433 13.75 -4.36 1.39
C GLY A 433 13.22 -5.80 1.40
N LEU A 434 12.20 -6.10 2.21
CA LEU A 434 11.52 -7.40 2.25
C LEU A 434 10.17 -7.38 1.54
N GLY A 435 9.74 -6.23 1.02
CA GLY A 435 8.50 -6.05 0.27
C GLY A 435 8.23 -7.15 -0.75
N ASP A 436 9.20 -7.42 -1.61
CA ASP A 436 9.09 -8.43 -2.66
C ASP A 436 8.88 -9.84 -2.08
N VAL A 437 9.40 -10.13 -0.88
CA VAL A 437 9.21 -11.42 -0.22
C VAL A 437 7.75 -11.64 0.16
N TRP A 438 7.05 -10.64 0.69
CA TRP A 438 5.63 -10.78 1.03
C TRP A 438 4.75 -10.89 -0.22
N VAL A 439 5.09 -10.17 -1.29
CA VAL A 439 4.40 -10.29 -2.58
C VAL A 439 4.65 -11.65 -3.22
N ASP A 440 5.89 -12.14 -3.19
CA ASP A 440 6.23 -13.49 -3.64
C ASP A 440 5.42 -14.52 -2.86
N VAL A 441 5.37 -14.42 -1.52
CA VAL A 441 4.57 -15.32 -0.67
C VAL A 441 3.08 -15.19 -0.94
N GLN A 442 2.57 -13.98 -1.21
CA GLN A 442 1.18 -13.81 -1.63
C GLN A 442 0.90 -14.52 -2.95
N ASN A 443 1.76 -14.34 -3.95
CA ASN A 443 1.57 -14.99 -5.24
C ASN A 443 1.69 -16.52 -5.10
N GLU A 444 2.57 -16.98 -4.22
CA GLU A 444 2.78 -18.39 -3.89
C GLU A 444 1.69 -19.00 -3.01
N ARG A 445 0.87 -18.22 -2.27
CA ARG A 445 -0.05 -18.74 -1.20
C ARG A 445 -1.42 -18.08 -1.10
N ASP A 446 -1.69 -17.04 -1.90
CA ASP A 446 -2.86 -16.15 -1.79
C ASP A 446 -3.03 -15.56 -0.37
N VAL A 447 -1.96 -15.50 0.42
CA VAL A 447 -1.99 -14.80 1.70
C VAL A 447 -1.78 -13.33 1.43
N ASP A 448 -2.72 -12.48 1.81
CA ASP A 448 -2.68 -11.05 1.54
C ASP A 448 -1.35 -10.41 1.99
N ALA A 449 -0.58 -9.84 1.05
CA ALA A 449 0.76 -9.33 1.31
C ALA A 449 0.78 -8.17 2.32
N ILE A 450 -0.29 -7.37 2.37
CA ILE A 450 -0.43 -6.29 3.36
C ILE A 450 -0.60 -6.89 4.75
N TYR A 451 -1.43 -7.92 4.91
CA TYR A 451 -1.57 -8.64 6.18
C TYR A 451 -0.23 -9.21 6.64
N GLN A 452 0.51 -9.88 5.76
CA GLN A 452 1.80 -10.48 6.11
C GLN A 452 2.78 -9.42 6.64
N ALA A 453 2.93 -8.31 5.90
CA ALA A 453 3.84 -7.23 6.25
C ALA A 453 3.41 -6.48 7.52
N ALA A 454 2.11 -6.19 7.67
CA ALA A 454 1.56 -5.51 8.85
C ALA A 454 1.72 -6.37 10.12
N HIS A 455 1.48 -7.68 10.01
CA HIS A 455 1.66 -8.63 11.10
C HIS A 455 3.14 -8.69 11.53
N ALA A 456 4.07 -8.78 10.57
CA ALA A 456 5.50 -8.70 10.86
C ALA A 456 5.88 -7.39 11.56
N CYS A 457 5.39 -6.25 11.07
CA CYS A 457 5.68 -4.95 11.68
C CYS A 457 5.18 -4.84 13.12
N LEU A 458 3.96 -5.34 13.38
CA LEU A 458 3.36 -5.31 14.71
C LEU A 458 4.14 -6.17 15.70
N GLU A 459 4.39 -7.43 15.37
CA GLU A 459 4.98 -8.42 16.28
C GLU A 459 6.47 -8.17 16.53
N SER A 460 7.20 -7.73 15.51
CA SER A 460 8.64 -7.51 15.63
C SER A 460 9.04 -6.09 16.01
N ALA A 461 8.07 -5.20 16.30
CA ALA A 461 8.32 -3.77 16.43
C ALA A 461 9.11 -3.21 15.23
N TYR A 462 8.58 -3.42 14.03
CA TYR A 462 9.19 -3.06 12.74
C TYR A 462 10.60 -3.66 12.59
N GLY A 463 10.76 -4.93 12.97
CA GLY A 463 12.00 -5.68 12.88
C GLY A 463 13.01 -5.39 13.99
N THR A 464 12.72 -4.49 14.94
CA THR A 464 13.71 -4.03 15.94
C THR A 464 13.67 -4.74 17.29
N SER A 465 12.71 -5.64 17.52
CA SER A 465 12.63 -6.40 18.77
C SER A 465 13.85 -7.32 18.95
N ALA A 466 14.19 -7.64 20.20
CA ALA A 466 15.30 -8.54 20.51
C ALA A 466 15.09 -9.92 19.86
N ILE A 467 13.86 -10.45 19.90
CA ILE A 467 13.53 -11.74 19.26
C ILE A 467 13.71 -11.65 17.74
N ALA A 468 13.28 -10.57 17.09
CA ALA A 468 13.52 -10.38 15.67
C ALA A 468 15.01 -10.30 15.35
N GLN A 469 15.78 -9.48 16.05
CA GLN A 469 17.20 -9.27 15.76
C GLN A 469 18.09 -10.48 16.10
N GLU A 470 17.79 -11.20 17.19
CA GLU A 470 18.62 -12.32 17.66
C GLU A 470 18.23 -13.66 17.01
N LYS A 471 16.95 -13.82 16.64
CA LYS A 471 16.39 -15.07 16.13
C LYS A 471 15.82 -14.99 14.72
N ASN A 472 15.89 -13.82 14.08
CA ASN A 472 15.21 -13.53 12.81
C ASN A 472 13.70 -13.78 12.83
N ASN A 473 13.07 -13.82 14.00
CA ASN A 473 11.66 -14.19 14.14
C ASN A 473 10.77 -12.96 14.11
N LEU A 474 10.13 -12.73 12.96
CA LEU A 474 9.36 -11.51 12.70
C LEU A 474 7.94 -11.53 13.26
N TYR A 475 7.42 -12.69 13.62
CA TYR A 475 6.01 -12.89 13.99
C TYR A 475 5.83 -13.34 15.44
N GLY A 476 6.90 -13.28 16.25
CA GLY A 476 6.87 -13.79 17.62
C GLY A 476 6.52 -15.29 17.68
N PHE A 477 6.85 -16.06 16.63
CA PHE A 477 6.40 -17.43 16.47
C PHE A 477 6.93 -18.32 17.61
N ASP A 478 6.02 -19.04 18.27
CA ASP A 478 6.20 -19.80 19.52
C ASP A 478 6.72 -19.02 20.76
N ALA A 479 6.65 -17.68 20.73
CA ALA A 479 6.90 -16.87 21.92
C ALA A 479 5.75 -17.05 22.92
N ARG A 480 6.03 -17.64 24.09
CA ARG A 480 5.05 -17.92 25.14
C ARG A 480 5.25 -16.99 26.32
N ASP A 481 4.18 -16.55 26.99
CA ASP A 481 4.24 -15.65 28.16
C ASP A 481 5.23 -16.11 29.25
N VAL A 482 5.42 -17.42 29.40
CA VAL A 482 6.27 -18.00 30.46
C VAL A 482 7.76 -17.98 30.12
N CYS A 483 8.11 -17.81 28.84
CA CYS A 483 9.46 -17.93 28.29
C CYS A 483 9.57 -17.24 26.90
N PRO A 484 9.18 -15.96 26.77
CA PRO A 484 8.94 -15.36 25.45
C PRO A 484 10.18 -15.36 24.57
N ALA A 485 11.37 -15.10 25.14
CA ALA A 485 12.62 -15.11 24.41
C ALA A 485 13.15 -16.55 24.19
N GLU A 486 13.10 -17.42 25.19
CA GLU A 486 13.67 -18.76 25.13
C GLU A 486 12.86 -19.70 24.25
N CYS A 487 11.53 -19.60 24.30
CA CYS A 487 10.61 -20.46 23.56
C CYS A 487 10.36 -20.01 22.13
N ALA A 488 10.55 -18.72 21.81
CA ALA A 488 10.42 -18.26 20.44
C ALA A 488 11.33 -19.04 19.49
N ASP A 489 10.80 -19.40 18.34
CA ASP A 489 11.56 -20.10 17.30
C ASP A 489 12.65 -19.19 16.70
N SER A 490 13.67 -19.82 16.13
CA SER A 490 14.74 -19.14 15.39
C SER A 490 14.70 -19.51 13.91
N PHE A 491 14.89 -18.51 13.06
CA PHE A 491 14.92 -18.62 11.61
C PHE A 491 16.29 -18.22 11.05
N SER A 492 16.61 -18.68 9.85
CA SER A 492 17.91 -18.41 9.21
C SER A 492 18.03 -16.98 8.69
N SER A 493 16.92 -16.34 8.34
CA SER A 493 16.82 -14.94 7.91
C SER A 493 15.40 -14.40 8.13
N PHE A 494 15.19 -13.10 7.92
CA PHE A 494 13.85 -12.52 7.92
C PHE A 494 12.95 -13.06 6.81
N GLU A 495 13.51 -13.25 5.61
CA GLU A 495 12.78 -13.90 4.52
C GLU A 495 12.34 -15.32 4.91
N ASP A 496 13.23 -16.09 5.52
CA ASP A 496 12.94 -17.45 5.99
C ASP A 496 11.82 -17.44 7.05
N SER A 497 11.81 -16.46 7.96
CA SER A 497 10.70 -16.28 8.91
C SER A 497 9.38 -15.95 8.21
N ILE A 498 9.38 -15.08 7.20
CA ILE A 498 8.18 -14.76 6.40
C ILE A 498 7.63 -16.01 5.72
N ARG A 499 8.46 -16.70 4.96
CA ARG A 499 8.04 -17.87 4.17
C ARG A 499 7.55 -19.02 5.07
N GLN A 500 8.23 -19.31 6.17
CA GLN A 500 7.85 -20.40 7.07
C GLN A 500 6.60 -20.08 7.89
N VAL A 501 6.50 -18.88 8.47
CA VAL A 501 5.33 -18.52 9.28
C VAL A 501 4.09 -18.36 8.42
N MET A 502 4.20 -17.76 7.23
CA MET A 502 3.04 -17.65 6.35
C MET A 502 2.61 -18.99 5.77
N SER A 503 3.52 -19.93 5.57
CA SER A 503 3.15 -21.32 5.27
C SER A 503 2.35 -21.97 6.40
N TYR A 504 2.63 -21.63 7.67
CA TYR A 504 1.85 -22.12 8.81
C TYR A 504 0.48 -21.45 8.90
N VAL A 505 0.40 -20.14 8.68
CA VAL A 505 -0.87 -19.40 8.68
C VAL A 505 -1.80 -19.92 7.59
N ASP A 506 -1.29 -20.03 6.36
CA ASP A 506 -2.01 -20.59 5.22
C ASP A 506 -2.60 -21.97 5.55
N ARG A 507 -1.76 -22.90 6.02
CA ARG A 507 -2.19 -24.28 6.33
C ARG A 507 -3.16 -24.38 7.51
N GLU A 508 -2.91 -23.69 8.62
CA GLU A 508 -3.64 -23.96 9.86
C GLU A 508 -4.86 -23.05 10.04
N TYR A 509 -4.89 -21.88 9.40
CA TYR A 509 -5.94 -20.87 9.59
C TYR A 509 -6.76 -20.59 8.33
N LEU A 510 -6.19 -20.72 7.13
CA LEU A 510 -6.87 -20.33 5.88
C LEU A 510 -7.36 -21.53 5.08
N SER A 511 -6.74 -22.69 5.22
CA SER A 511 -7.19 -23.94 4.58
C SER A 511 -8.35 -24.59 5.32
N SER A 512 -9.36 -25.08 4.58
CA SER A 512 -10.59 -25.64 5.15
C SER A 512 -10.40 -26.87 6.05
N ASP A 513 -9.28 -27.57 5.91
CA ASP A 513 -8.83 -28.69 6.75
C ASP A 513 -7.89 -28.26 7.89
N GLY A 514 -7.56 -26.97 7.97
CA GLY A 514 -6.68 -26.37 8.96
C GLY A 514 -7.26 -26.43 10.37
N ARG A 515 -6.40 -26.61 11.36
CA ARG A 515 -6.80 -26.79 12.77
C ARG A 515 -7.62 -25.63 13.35
N TYR A 516 -7.35 -24.42 12.88
CA TYR A 516 -7.93 -23.17 13.38
C TYR A 516 -8.81 -22.48 12.34
N TYR A 517 -9.11 -23.15 11.22
CA TYR A 517 -9.97 -22.60 10.18
C TYR A 517 -11.37 -22.34 10.70
N VAL A 518 -11.92 -21.19 10.31
CA VAL A 518 -13.31 -20.80 10.58
C VAL A 518 -13.90 -20.32 9.27
N GLU A 519 -15.04 -20.89 8.87
CA GLU A 519 -15.74 -20.44 7.67
C GLU A 519 -16.11 -18.95 7.79
N PRO A 520 -15.91 -18.15 6.72
CA PRO A 520 -16.37 -16.76 6.68
C PRO A 520 -17.88 -16.68 6.94
N THR A 521 -18.31 -15.83 7.87
CA THR A 521 -19.73 -15.67 8.27
C THR A 521 -20.50 -14.67 7.42
#